data_AF-A0A9E4C0I4-F1
#
_entry.id   AF-A0A9E4C0I4-F1
#
_cell.length_a   1.000
_cell.length_b   1.000
_cell.length_c   1.000
_cell.angle_alpha   90.00
_cell.angle_beta   90.00
_cell.angle_gamma   90.00
#
_symmetry.space_group_name_H-M   'P 1'
#
loop_
_entity.id
_entity.type
_entity.pdbx_description
1 polymer ?
#
loop_
_entity_poly.entity_id
_entity_poly.type
_entity_poly.pdbx_seq_one_letter_code
_entity_poly.pdbx_strand_id
1 'polypeptide(L)'
;MSRVSRGTNVLDFDNDGDLDVFVANLDDRPSLLRNDVGNRQNWLGLRLVSTRGNRDGIGARARLVAGKRTQVRDLICGSSFLSSEDRRLHFGLGRVERVDTLEVRWPDQHREIFTDLPVNRYLTIEERNSDP
;
A
#
# COMPACT_ATOMS: atom_id res chain seq x y z
N MET A 1 -13.42 -5.43 -31.70
CA MET A 1 -12.40 -4.38 -31.90
C MET A 1 -11.35 -4.55 -30.81
N SER A 2 -10.05 -4.51 -31.17
CA SER A 2 -8.95 -4.56 -30.19
C SER A 2 -8.90 -3.22 -29.44
N ARG A 3 -8.88 -3.26 -28.11
CA ARG A 3 -8.69 -2.07 -27.26
C ARG A 3 -7.22 -1.87 -26.98
N VAL A 4 -6.76 -0.62 -27.04
CA VAL A 4 -5.41 -0.22 -26.66
C VAL A 4 -5.47 0.50 -25.33
N SER A 5 -4.73 0.03 -24.33
CA SER A 5 -4.66 0.64 -23.00
C SER A 5 -3.27 1.20 -22.76
N ARG A 6 -3.19 2.37 -22.11
CA ARG A 6 -1.92 3.06 -21.86
C ARG A 6 -1.47 3.03 -20.40
N GLY A 7 -2.32 2.60 -19.48
CA GLY A 7 -1.95 2.50 -18.08
C GLY A 7 -2.86 1.54 -17.33
N THR A 8 -2.31 0.93 -16.28
CA THR A 8 -3.04 0.10 -15.32
C THR A 8 -2.64 0.50 -13.91
N ASN A 9 -3.56 0.36 -12.97
CA ASN A 9 -3.37 0.65 -11.56
C ASN A 9 -4.03 -0.44 -10.74
N VAL A 10 -3.32 -0.96 -9.73
CA VAL A 10 -3.89 -1.88 -8.74
C VAL A 10 -4.06 -1.10 -7.44
N LEU A 11 -5.29 -0.99 -6.97
CA LEU A 11 -5.64 -0.21 -5.78
C LEU A 11 -6.90 -0.76 -5.14
N ASP A 12 -7.10 -0.47 -3.87
CA ASP A 12 -8.37 -0.71 -3.17
C ASP A 12 -9.20 0.58 -3.30
N PHE A 13 -10.14 0.60 -4.24
CA PHE A 13 -10.84 1.81 -4.69
C PHE A 13 -11.86 2.30 -3.67
N ASP A 14 -12.55 1.39 -2.98
CA ASP A 14 -13.59 1.72 -2.00
C ASP A 14 -13.16 1.49 -0.54
N ASN A 15 -11.91 1.06 -0.33
CA ASN A 15 -11.26 0.88 0.98
C ASN A 15 -11.83 -0.29 1.78
N ASP A 16 -12.29 -1.33 1.10
CA ASP A 16 -12.88 -2.51 1.73
C ASP A 16 -11.87 -3.64 1.97
N GLY A 17 -10.67 -3.51 1.40
CA GLY A 17 -9.55 -4.41 1.59
C GLY A 17 -9.27 -5.36 0.46
N ASP A 18 -10.09 -5.40 -0.58
CA ASP A 18 -9.72 -6.07 -1.81
C ASP A 18 -9.14 -5.10 -2.85
N LEU A 19 -8.27 -5.67 -3.69
CA LEU A 19 -7.57 -4.89 -4.71
C LEU A 19 -8.36 -4.98 -6.01
N ASP A 20 -8.72 -3.81 -6.52
CA ASP A 20 -9.32 -3.55 -7.81
C ASP A 20 -8.26 -3.26 -8.86
N VAL A 21 -8.70 -3.30 -10.13
CA VAL A 21 -7.87 -2.91 -11.26
C VAL A 21 -8.52 -1.78 -12.03
N PHE A 22 -7.82 -0.66 -12.13
CA PHE A 22 -8.20 0.45 -12.99
C PHE A 22 -7.36 0.43 -14.27
N VAL A 23 -8.01 0.54 -15.42
CA VAL A 23 -7.37 0.55 -16.74
C VAL A 23 -7.69 1.85 -17.47
N ALA A 24 -6.64 2.59 -17.82
CA ALA A 24 -6.74 3.77 -18.67
C ALA A 24 -6.69 3.34 -20.15
N ASN A 25 -7.86 3.36 -20.79
CA ASN A 25 -7.99 3.04 -22.21
C ASN A 25 -7.67 4.28 -23.05
N LEU A 26 -6.93 4.08 -24.15
CA LEU A 26 -6.63 5.15 -25.08
C LEU A 26 -7.88 5.46 -25.91
N ASP A 27 -8.24 6.75 -25.99
CA ASP A 27 -9.36 7.27 -26.78
C ASP A 27 -10.71 6.57 -26.47
N ASP A 28 -10.83 5.95 -25.31
CA ASP A 28 -12.03 5.27 -24.81
C ASP A 28 -12.19 5.56 -23.31
N ARG A 29 -13.36 5.22 -22.75
CA ARG A 29 -13.63 5.38 -21.32
C ARG A 29 -12.72 4.47 -20.50
N PRO A 30 -12.26 4.92 -19.32
CA PRO A 30 -11.52 4.05 -18.41
C PRO A 30 -12.41 2.89 -17.95
N SER A 31 -11.78 1.78 -17.59
CA SER A 31 -12.45 0.60 -17.04
C SER A 31 -12.02 0.38 -15.60
N LEU A 32 -12.99 0.14 -14.72
CA LEU A 32 -12.75 -0.32 -13.36
C LEU A 32 -13.21 -1.78 -13.27
N LEU A 33 -12.29 -2.67 -12.93
CA LEU A 33 -12.57 -4.06 -12.64
C LEU A 33 -12.62 -4.16 -11.12
N ARG A 34 -13.83 -4.05 -10.57
CA ARG A 34 -14.04 -4.12 -9.12
C ARG A 34 -14.00 -5.57 -8.66
N ASN A 35 -13.20 -5.84 -7.64
CA ASN A 35 -13.24 -7.10 -6.92
C ASN A 35 -14.30 -6.96 -5.81
N ASP A 36 -15.14 -7.98 -5.61
CA ASP A 36 -16.18 -7.96 -4.56
C ASP A 36 -16.04 -9.18 -3.63
N VAL A 37 -14.90 -9.89 -3.71
CA VAL A 37 -14.71 -11.22 -3.09
C VAL A 37 -13.36 -11.34 -2.37
N GLY A 38 -12.45 -10.38 -2.54
CA GLY A 38 -11.07 -10.50 -2.04
C GLY A 38 -10.92 -10.22 -0.54
N ASN A 39 -11.89 -9.54 0.07
CA ASN A 39 -11.85 -9.03 1.44
C ASN A 39 -12.27 -10.06 2.52
N ARG A 40 -12.41 -11.34 2.16
CA ARG A 40 -12.81 -12.44 3.07
C ARG A 40 -11.74 -12.83 4.10
N GLN A 41 -10.55 -12.27 3.98
CA GLN A 41 -9.42 -12.52 4.86
C GLN A 41 -8.89 -11.18 5.38
N ASN A 42 -8.06 -11.24 6.41
CA ASN A 42 -7.53 -10.05 7.02
C ASN A 42 -6.50 -9.36 6.14
N TRP A 43 -6.47 -8.04 6.21
CA TRP A 43 -5.56 -7.18 5.44
C TRP A 43 -5.09 -6.00 6.29
N LEU A 44 -4.08 -5.28 5.82
CA LEU A 44 -3.67 -4.00 6.41
C LEU A 44 -3.19 -3.07 5.29
N GLY A 45 -3.78 -1.88 5.25
CA GLY A 45 -3.32 -0.79 4.40
C GLY A 45 -2.49 0.21 5.19
N LEU A 46 -1.36 0.66 4.64
CA LEU A 46 -0.49 1.65 5.28
C LEU A 46 -0.32 2.88 4.39
N ARG A 47 -0.64 4.05 4.93
CA ARG A 47 -0.22 5.34 4.38
C ARG A 47 0.99 5.81 5.16
N LEU A 48 2.13 5.97 4.50
CA LEU A 48 3.34 6.50 5.12
C LEU A 48 3.43 8.01 4.87
N VAL A 49 3.76 8.78 5.91
CA VAL A 49 3.93 10.23 5.80
C VAL A 49 5.27 10.59 6.44
N SER A 50 6.23 11.04 5.64
CA SER A 50 7.52 11.51 6.16
C SER A 50 7.44 12.97 6.60
N THR A 51 8.13 13.29 7.68
CA THR A 51 8.20 14.63 8.28
C THR A 51 9.52 15.33 8.00
N ARG A 52 10.58 14.57 7.64
CA ARG A 52 11.95 15.06 7.41
C ARG A 52 12.34 15.24 5.95
N GLY A 53 11.54 14.69 5.03
CA GLY A 53 11.86 14.70 3.61
C GLY A 53 10.62 14.89 2.74
N ASN A 54 10.51 14.05 1.70
CA ASN A 54 9.35 14.08 0.83
C ASN A 54 8.12 13.57 1.61
N ARG A 55 7.10 14.42 1.78
CA ARG A 55 5.94 14.10 2.64
C ARG A 55 5.16 12.86 2.22
N ASP A 56 5.26 12.49 0.95
CA ASP A 56 4.66 11.28 0.41
C ASP A 56 5.39 9.99 0.83
N GLY A 57 6.54 10.08 1.54
CA GLY A 57 7.28 8.92 2.04
C GLY A 57 7.91 8.05 0.95
N ILE A 58 7.99 8.53 -0.29
CA ILE A 58 8.56 7.82 -1.44
C ILE A 58 10.00 7.43 -1.13
N GLY A 59 10.34 6.17 -1.38
CA GLY A 59 11.60 5.53 -1.04
C GLY A 59 11.59 4.78 0.31
N ALA A 60 10.52 4.92 1.11
CA ALA A 60 10.37 4.15 2.34
C ALA A 60 10.12 2.67 2.05
N ARG A 61 10.61 1.80 2.94
CA ARG A 61 10.39 0.35 2.91
C ARG A 61 9.66 -0.09 4.17
N ALA A 62 8.52 -0.75 4.00
CA ALA A 62 7.79 -1.38 5.08
C ALA A 62 8.03 -2.89 5.07
N ARG A 63 8.54 -3.42 6.18
CA ARG A 63 8.66 -4.85 6.46
C ARG A 63 7.70 -5.24 7.56
N LEU A 64 6.71 -6.06 7.21
CA LEU A 64 5.64 -6.50 8.10
C LEU A 64 5.81 -7.99 8.43
N VAL A 65 5.71 -8.34 9.71
CA VAL A 65 5.69 -9.71 10.23
C VAL A 65 4.34 -9.96 10.88
N ALA A 66 3.68 -11.04 10.46
CA ALA A 66 2.39 -11.48 10.98
C ALA A 66 2.35 -13.03 11.02
N GLY A 67 2.44 -13.59 12.22
CA GLY A 67 2.61 -15.02 12.46
C GLY A 67 3.86 -15.56 11.76
N LYS A 68 3.66 -16.54 10.86
CA LYS A 68 4.76 -17.18 10.10
C LYS A 68 5.10 -16.46 8.79
N ARG A 69 4.46 -15.31 8.51
CA ARG A 69 4.63 -14.59 7.24
C ARG A 69 5.41 -13.31 7.47
N THR A 70 6.35 -13.05 6.56
CA THR A 70 7.02 -11.76 6.44
C THR A 70 6.76 -11.22 5.04
N GLN A 71 6.33 -9.97 4.96
CA GLN A 71 6.09 -9.27 3.70
C GLN A 71 6.90 -7.98 3.69
N VAL A 72 7.44 -7.64 2.52
CA VAL A 72 8.18 -6.39 2.32
C VAL A 72 7.54 -5.66 1.15
N ARG A 73 7.33 -4.35 1.32
CA ARG A 73 6.84 -3.45 0.29
C ARG A 73 7.66 -2.17 0.30
N ASP A 74 8.01 -1.69 -0.89
CA ASP A 74 8.64 -0.40 -1.10
C ASP A 74 7.59 0.61 -1.56
N LEU A 75 7.59 1.79 -0.97
CA LEU A 75 6.77 2.90 -1.43
C LEU A 75 7.49 3.60 -2.57
N ILE A 76 7.11 3.28 -3.80
CA ILE A 76 7.69 3.82 -5.03
C ILE A 76 6.76 4.84 -5.69
N CYS A 77 7.34 5.71 -6.50
CA CYS A 77 6.57 6.60 -7.38
C CYS A 77 6.50 5.97 -8.78
N GLY A 78 5.30 5.59 -9.19
CA GLY A 78 5.05 4.92 -10.48
C GLY A 78 5.07 3.40 -10.41
N SER A 79 4.25 2.75 -11.24
CA SER A 79 4.25 1.28 -11.40
C SER A 79 4.10 0.83 -12.84
N SER A 80 3.30 1.55 -13.64
CA SER A 80 2.92 1.19 -15.01
C SER A 80 3.08 2.38 -15.95
N PHE A 81 2.96 2.14 -17.26
CA PHE A 81 3.14 3.18 -18.28
C PHE A 81 2.15 4.33 -18.05
N LEU A 82 2.66 5.56 -17.96
CA LEU A 82 1.88 6.79 -17.73
C LEU A 82 0.88 6.73 -16.55
N SER A 83 1.14 5.91 -15.52
CA SER A 83 0.27 5.70 -14.37
C SER A 83 1.07 5.77 -13.06
N SER A 84 0.42 6.22 -11.99
CA SER A 84 0.97 6.22 -10.64
C SER A 84 0.03 5.51 -9.70
N GLU A 85 0.54 4.54 -8.92
CA GLU A 85 -0.27 3.77 -7.98
C GLU A 85 -0.74 4.59 -6.79
N ASP A 86 -1.74 3.99 -6.14
CA ASP A 86 -2.07 4.32 -4.78
C ASP A 86 -0.81 4.31 -3.90
N ARG A 87 -0.55 5.43 -3.23
CA ARG A 87 0.59 5.61 -2.34
C ARG A 87 0.43 4.89 -1.00
N ARG A 88 -0.54 3.97 -0.91
CA ARG A 88 -0.80 3.15 0.26
C ARG A 88 -0.29 1.74 0.00
N LEU A 89 0.45 1.20 0.96
CA LEU A 89 0.96 -0.16 0.89
C LEU A 89 -0.11 -1.12 1.38
N HIS A 90 -0.45 -2.12 0.58
CA HIS A 90 -1.43 -3.15 0.94
C HIS A 90 -0.74 -4.47 1.32
N PHE A 91 -1.16 -5.05 2.43
CA PHE A 91 -0.68 -6.32 2.96
C PHE A 91 -1.85 -7.27 3.21
N GLY A 92 -1.88 -8.40 2.48
CA GLY A 92 -2.79 -9.50 2.81
C GLY A 92 -2.25 -10.31 3.99
N LEU A 93 -3.02 -10.43 5.08
CA LEU A 93 -2.62 -11.08 6.32
C LEU A 93 -3.21 -12.49 6.48
N GLY A 94 -4.18 -12.87 5.66
CA GLY A 94 -4.84 -14.18 5.76
C GLY A 94 -5.71 -14.23 7.03
N ARG A 95 -5.57 -15.27 7.84
CA ARG A 95 -6.37 -15.43 9.07
C ARG A 95 -5.72 -14.79 10.31
N VAL A 96 -4.62 -14.07 10.13
CA VAL A 96 -3.90 -13.45 11.26
C VAL A 96 -4.66 -12.20 11.70
N GLU A 97 -4.97 -12.10 12.98
CA GLU A 97 -5.79 -11.02 13.55
C GLU A 97 -4.96 -9.82 14.06
N ARG A 98 -3.64 -9.98 14.18
CA ARG A 98 -2.72 -8.93 14.66
C ARG A 98 -1.38 -8.98 13.94
N VAL A 99 -0.81 -7.81 13.68
CA VAL A 99 0.55 -7.68 13.16
C VAL A 99 1.53 -7.72 14.32
N ASP A 100 2.50 -8.63 14.27
CA ASP A 100 3.51 -8.77 15.33
C ASP A 100 4.46 -7.57 15.32
N THR A 101 4.99 -7.24 14.14
CA THR A 101 5.92 -6.13 13.94
C THR A 101 5.77 -5.52 12.55
N LEU A 102 5.82 -4.20 12.51
CA LEU A 102 6.02 -3.40 11.31
C LEU A 102 7.30 -2.59 11.50
N GLU A 103 8.31 -2.86 10.69
CA GLU A 103 9.49 -2.01 10.56
C GLU A 103 9.32 -1.11 9.34
N VAL A 104 9.35 0.20 9.56
CA VAL A 104 9.41 1.20 8.47
C VAL A 104 10.83 1.75 8.43
N ARG A 105 11.52 1.51 7.31
CA ARG A 105 12.76 2.20 6.98
C ARG A 105 12.42 3.40 6.11
N TRP A 106 12.63 4.59 6.63
CA TRP A 106 12.37 5.86 5.96
C TRP A 106 13.41 6.17 4.88
N PRO A 107 13.15 7.13 3.98
CA PRO A 107 14.06 7.45 2.87
C PRO A 107 15.47 7.88 3.33
N ASP A 108 15.57 8.51 4.51
CA ASP A 108 16.81 8.92 5.17
C ASP A 108 17.56 7.77 5.88
N GLN A 109 17.08 6.54 5.71
CA GLN A 109 17.57 5.29 6.33
C GLN A 109 17.27 5.12 7.82
N HIS A 110 16.63 6.09 8.48
CA HIS A 110 16.14 5.91 9.84
C HIS A 110 15.04 4.83 9.87
N ARG A 111 14.94 4.12 11.00
CA ARG A 111 14.05 2.97 11.16
C ARG A 111 13.16 3.15 12.37
N GLU A 112 11.87 2.87 12.18
CA GLU A 112 10.89 2.81 13.26
C GLU A 112 10.25 1.44 13.29
N ILE A 113 9.99 0.96 14.51
CA ILE A 113 9.32 -0.30 14.75
C ILE A 113 8.00 0.00 15.45
N PHE A 114 6.93 -0.52 14.86
CA PHE A 114 5.58 -0.49 15.39
C PHE A 114 5.15 -1.93 15.71
N THR A 115 4.40 -2.08 16.78
CA THR A 115 3.86 -3.37 17.24
C THR A 115 2.39 -3.21 17.55
N ASP A 116 1.68 -4.34 17.65
CA ASP A 116 0.25 -4.41 17.99
C ASP A 116 -0.65 -3.55 17.10
N LEU A 117 -0.40 -3.57 15.79
CA LEU A 117 -1.22 -2.82 14.83
C LEU A 117 -2.54 -3.56 14.56
N PRO A 118 -3.68 -2.85 14.52
CA PRO A 118 -4.96 -3.43 14.14
C PRO A 118 -4.96 -3.84 12.66
N VAL A 119 -5.84 -4.79 12.32
CA VAL A 119 -6.05 -5.28 10.95
C VAL A 119 -7.37 -4.74 10.37
N ASN A 120 -7.59 -4.99 9.08
CA ASN A 120 -8.79 -4.69 8.29
C ASN A 120 -9.11 -3.21 8.17
N ARG A 121 -8.07 -2.40 8.02
CA ARG A 121 -8.20 -0.96 7.83
C ARG A 121 -6.95 -0.36 7.22
N TYR A 122 -7.07 0.91 6.85
CA TYR A 122 -5.93 1.78 6.62
C TYR A 122 -5.43 2.40 7.92
N LEU A 123 -4.11 2.42 8.09
CA LEU A 123 -3.40 3.18 9.12
C LEU A 123 -2.49 4.21 8.47
N THR A 124 -2.47 5.41 9.04
CA THR A 124 -1.47 6.42 8.71
C THR A 124 -0.33 6.30 9.70
N ILE A 125 0.88 6.07 9.19
CA ILE A 125 2.12 6.08 9.95
C ILE A 125 2.85 7.36 9.59
N GLU A 126 2.91 8.29 10.55
CA GLU A 126 3.74 9.48 10.46
C GLU A 126 5.11 9.20 11.06
N GLU A 127 6.15 9.58 10.31
CA GLU A 127 7.55 9.56 10.77
C GLU A 127 7.68 10.40 12.04
N ARG A 128 8.10 9.78 13.14
CA ARG A 128 8.26 10.49 14.40
C ARG A 128 9.48 11.39 14.29
N ASN A 129 9.30 12.65 14.68
CA ASN A 129 10.45 13.51 14.96
C ASN A 129 11.18 12.94 16.18
N SER A 130 12.31 12.29 15.94
CA SER A 130 13.38 12.21 16.93
C SER A 130 14.05 13.58 17.00
N ASP A 131 13.40 14.55 17.64
CA ASP A 131 14.15 15.73 18.12
C ASP A 131 15.14 15.23 19.19
N PRO A 132 16.40 15.70 19.18
CA PRO A 132 17.40 15.35 20.20
C PRO A 132 17.04 15.86 21.60
#